data_AF-A0A0G0KYS1-F1
#
_entry.id   AF-A0A0G0KYS1-F1
#
_cell.length_a   1.000
_cell.length_b   1.000
_cell.length_c   1.000
_cell.angle_alpha   90.00
_cell.angle_beta   90.00
_cell.angle_gamma   90.00
#
_symmetry.space_group_name_H-M   'P 1'
#
loop_
_entity.id
_entity.type
_entity.pdbx_description
1 polymer ?
#
loop_
_entity_poly.entity_id
_entity_poly.type
_entity_poly.pdbx_seq_one_letter_code
_entity_poly.pdbx_strand_id
1 'polypeptide(L)'
;MKTVKYIFTLFIIWRVCLFFVAFSSNYLIPQFGARFPYYNTALEPTGLPNWIWGFGNFDGVHYLRLAQEGYIAKFSQSFFPVYPLLIKFFNFLPKDPAIDTRTFVDPSYFYTGLILSNLFFLGFLVFFYKLLKLDYSEKIARLSLILVLVFPTSFYFGSIYTESLFLMLAAASVYYFRTKKYILAGILAAVASATRIVGIFIPVIFLIEMFMNRKNIKVKELASQAVGLLLAPLGLIVYMYYLNRNFGDFLLFLNSQPGFGAGRSSQAYILLPQVIFRYIKMFLTVKFNGKSRFSSFLECSFGIYFYSDPLILVSSLFQKNQTELSMV
;
A
#
# COMPACT_ATOMS: atom_id res chain seq x y z
N MET A 1 -11.23 -11.83 -22.71
CA MET A 1 -11.78 -10.48 -23.00
C MET A 1 -12.89 -10.04 -22.03
N LYS A 2 -13.93 -10.85 -21.75
CA LYS A 2 -15.05 -10.46 -20.88
C LYS A 2 -14.63 -10.00 -19.46
N THR A 3 -13.72 -10.73 -18.81
CA THR A 3 -13.24 -10.40 -17.45
C THR A 3 -12.44 -9.10 -17.39
N VAL A 4 -11.53 -8.86 -18.33
CA VAL A 4 -10.73 -7.62 -18.36
C VAL A 4 -11.65 -6.42 -18.56
N LYS A 5 -12.63 -6.53 -19.46
CA LYS A 5 -13.66 -5.50 -19.64
C LYS A 5 -14.44 -5.25 -18.35
N TYR A 6 -14.85 -6.30 -17.64
CA TYR A 6 -15.56 -6.17 -16.35
C TYR A 6 -14.73 -5.43 -15.29
N ILE A 7 -13.47 -5.81 -15.09
CA ILE A 7 -12.57 -5.16 -14.13
C ILE A 7 -12.39 -3.68 -14.49
N PHE A 8 -12.15 -3.39 -15.77
CA PHE A 8 -11.99 -2.03 -16.24
C PHE A 8 -13.27 -1.19 -16.03
N THR A 9 -14.44 -1.74 -16.34
CA THR A 9 -15.72 -1.07 -16.09
C THR A 9 -15.92 -0.75 -14.60
N LEU A 10 -15.65 -1.70 -13.71
CA LEU A 10 -15.73 -1.46 -12.26
C LEU A 10 -14.77 -0.36 -11.81
N PHE A 11 -13.53 -0.37 -12.31
CA PHE A 11 -12.53 0.66 -12.02
C PHE A 11 -13.01 2.06 -12.47
N ILE A 12 -13.56 2.18 -13.68
CA ILE A 12 -14.08 3.47 -14.18
C ILE A 12 -15.25 3.96 -13.33
N ILE A 13 -16.21 3.09 -13.00
CA ILE A 13 -17.34 3.44 -12.13
C ILE A 13 -16.82 3.94 -10.78
N TRP A 14 -15.92 3.19 -10.15
CA TRP A 14 -15.29 3.59 -8.88
C TRP A 14 -14.61 4.95 -8.97
N ARG A 15 -13.82 5.21 -10.01
CA ARG A 15 -13.10 6.48 -10.16
C ARG A 15 -14.04 7.66 -10.38
N VAL A 16 -15.09 7.48 -11.17
CA VAL A 16 -16.13 8.50 -11.39
C VAL A 16 -16.87 8.81 -10.09
N CYS A 17 -17.26 7.79 -9.32
CA CYS A 17 -17.89 7.98 -8.02
C CYS A 17 -16.98 8.76 -7.05
N LEU A 18 -15.68 8.44 -6.99
CA LEU A 18 -14.73 9.19 -6.16
C LEU A 18 -14.58 10.64 -6.60
N PHE A 19 -14.52 10.90 -7.91
CA PHE A 19 -14.48 12.27 -8.42
C PHE A 19 -15.76 13.03 -8.11
N PHE A 20 -16.93 12.39 -8.20
CA PHE A 20 -18.19 13.00 -7.81
C PHE A 20 -18.19 13.39 -6.31
N VAL A 21 -17.73 12.49 -5.44
CA VAL A 21 -17.62 12.76 -3.99
C VAL A 21 -16.61 13.88 -3.71
N ALA A 22 -15.44 13.85 -4.33
CA ALA A 22 -14.40 14.87 -4.16
C ALA A 22 -14.87 16.24 -4.66
N PHE A 23 -15.53 16.28 -5.82
CA PHE A 23 -16.11 17.50 -6.38
C PHE A 23 -17.20 18.07 -5.48
N SER A 24 -18.14 17.24 -5.02
CA SER A 24 -19.22 17.64 -4.12
C SER A 24 -18.70 18.17 -2.79
N SER A 25 -17.55 17.68 -2.32
CA SER A 25 -16.93 18.10 -1.07
C SER A 25 -16.52 19.58 -1.06
N ASN A 26 -16.27 20.20 -2.22
CA ASN A 26 -16.02 21.65 -2.30
C ASN A 26 -17.21 22.48 -1.80
N TYR A 27 -18.43 21.97 -1.96
CA TYR A 27 -19.66 22.66 -1.56
C TYR A 27 -20.13 22.25 -0.16
N LEU A 28 -19.83 21.02 0.26
CA LEU A 28 -20.31 20.45 1.52
C LEU A 28 -19.37 20.73 2.70
N ILE A 29 -18.07 20.92 2.44
CA ILE A 29 -17.06 21.09 3.49
C ILE A 29 -16.46 22.50 3.35
N PRO A 30 -16.72 23.40 4.33
CA PRO A 30 -16.10 24.73 4.32
C PRO A 30 -14.58 24.60 4.27
N GLN A 31 -13.91 25.34 3.37
CA GLN A 31 -12.46 25.29 3.16
C GLN A 31 -11.93 23.88 2.82
N PHE A 32 -12.60 23.17 1.90
CA PHE A 32 -12.11 21.90 1.39
C PHE A 32 -10.86 22.08 0.50
N GLY A 33 -9.84 21.24 0.72
CA GLY A 33 -8.53 21.35 0.08
C GLY A 33 -7.61 22.40 0.72
N ALA A 34 -6.35 22.45 0.31
CA ALA A 34 -5.36 23.45 0.75
C ALA A 34 -5.04 23.50 2.27
N ARG A 35 -5.07 22.35 2.95
CA ARG A 35 -4.85 22.29 4.43
C ARG A 35 -3.56 21.61 4.86
N PHE A 36 -2.98 20.77 4.01
CA PHE A 36 -1.81 19.98 4.40
C PHE A 36 -0.53 20.73 4.04
N PRO A 37 0.51 20.74 4.90
CA PRO A 37 1.78 21.38 4.58
C PRO A 37 2.30 21.03 3.18
N TYR A 38 2.94 22.00 2.52
CA TYR A 38 3.52 21.87 1.18
C TYR A 38 2.53 21.77 0.01
N TYR A 39 1.21 21.91 0.24
CA TYR A 39 0.25 21.95 -0.87
C TYR A 39 0.54 23.09 -1.86
N ASN A 40 0.98 24.25 -1.35
CA ASN A 40 1.27 25.45 -2.14
C ASN A 40 2.53 25.31 -3.01
N THR A 41 3.46 24.42 -2.64
CA THR A 41 4.67 24.17 -3.43
C THR A 41 4.57 22.94 -4.31
N ALA A 42 3.71 21.97 -3.98
CA ALA A 42 3.62 20.71 -4.71
C ALA A 42 2.33 20.52 -5.54
N LEU A 43 1.22 21.13 -5.12
CA LEU A 43 -0.11 20.88 -5.71
C LEU A 43 -0.67 22.14 -6.39
N GLU A 44 -0.54 23.31 -5.77
CA GLU A 44 -0.97 24.58 -6.36
C GLU A 44 -0.35 24.87 -7.74
N PRO A 45 0.95 24.58 -8.00
CA PRO A 45 1.54 24.78 -9.33
C PRO A 45 0.89 23.97 -10.45
N THR A 46 0.11 22.93 -10.11
CA THR A 46 -0.61 22.13 -11.13
C THR A 46 -1.70 22.92 -11.84
N GLY A 47 -2.20 24.02 -11.25
CA GLY A 47 -3.34 24.78 -11.78
C GLY A 47 -4.66 24.03 -11.74
N LEU A 48 -4.71 22.84 -11.12
CA LEU A 48 -5.92 22.03 -10.98
C LEU A 48 -6.79 22.51 -9.83
N PRO A 49 -8.10 22.21 -9.83
CA PRO A 49 -8.97 22.52 -8.70
C PRO A 49 -8.65 21.68 -7.46
N ASN A 50 -8.91 22.25 -6.28
CA ASN A 50 -8.63 21.66 -4.95
C ASN A 50 -9.10 20.21 -4.75
N TRP A 51 -10.22 19.82 -5.36
CA TRP A 51 -10.74 18.46 -5.23
C TRP A 51 -9.88 17.42 -5.95
N ILE A 52 -9.10 17.81 -6.96
CA ILE A 52 -8.10 16.94 -7.60
C ILE A 52 -6.85 16.86 -6.73
N TRP A 53 -6.44 17.96 -6.08
CA TRP A 53 -5.33 17.95 -5.13
C TRP A 53 -5.55 16.98 -3.97
N GLY A 54 -6.81 16.68 -3.63
CA GLY A 54 -7.20 15.61 -2.71
C GLY A 54 -6.44 14.29 -2.93
N PHE A 55 -6.12 13.96 -4.18
CA PHE A 55 -5.40 12.73 -4.54
C PHE A 55 -3.87 12.85 -4.45
N GLY A 56 -3.31 14.02 -4.22
CA GLY A 56 -1.87 14.23 -3.98
C GLY A 56 -1.52 14.87 -2.63
N ASN A 57 -2.50 15.07 -1.75
CA ASN A 57 -2.32 15.62 -0.41
C ASN A 57 -1.57 14.65 0.53
N PHE A 58 -1.26 15.12 1.75
CA PHE A 58 -0.57 14.35 2.79
C PHE A 58 0.75 13.76 2.28
N ASP A 59 0.95 12.45 2.37
CA ASP A 59 2.18 11.79 1.95
C ASP A 59 2.46 11.95 0.44
N GLY A 60 1.45 12.31 -0.36
CA GLY A 60 1.58 12.51 -1.79
C GLY A 60 2.58 13.61 -2.13
N VAL A 61 2.57 14.72 -1.38
CA VAL A 61 3.53 15.83 -1.60
C VAL A 61 4.97 15.38 -1.35
N HIS A 62 5.18 14.46 -0.41
CA HIS A 62 6.50 13.90 -0.12
C HIS A 62 6.97 12.97 -1.24
N TYR A 63 6.10 12.08 -1.76
CA TYR A 63 6.43 11.22 -2.90
C TYR A 63 6.74 12.04 -4.16
N LEU A 64 5.98 13.11 -4.41
CA LEU A 64 6.20 14.01 -5.54
C LEU A 64 7.55 14.73 -5.43
N ARG A 65 7.87 15.27 -4.25
CA ARG A 65 9.15 15.92 -4.00
C ARG A 65 10.33 14.95 -4.14
N LEU A 66 10.18 13.73 -3.60
CA LEU A 66 11.17 12.65 -3.75
C LEU A 66 11.38 12.24 -5.20
N ALA A 67 10.33 12.19 -6.01
CA ALA A 67 10.43 11.89 -7.43
C ALA A 67 11.21 12.97 -8.19
N GLN A 68 11.03 14.24 -7.84
CA GLN A 68 11.75 15.35 -8.45
C GLN A 68 13.22 15.43 -7.99
N GLU A 69 13.44 15.42 -6.69
CA GLU A 69 14.72 15.82 -6.08
C GLU A 69 15.51 14.67 -5.47
N GLY A 70 14.87 13.53 -5.20
CA GLY A 70 15.44 12.45 -4.39
C GLY A 70 15.47 12.81 -2.90
N TYR A 71 16.30 12.09 -2.14
CA TYR A 71 16.39 12.17 -0.68
C TYR A 71 17.16 13.41 -0.16
N ILE A 72 16.73 14.62 -0.56
CA ILE A 72 17.33 15.89 -0.12
C ILE A 72 16.67 16.40 1.16
N ALA A 73 15.34 16.30 1.25
CA ALA A 73 14.60 16.81 2.40
C ALA A 73 14.86 15.98 3.67
N LYS A 74 14.90 16.66 4.82
CA LYS A 74 15.05 16.02 6.13
C LYS A 74 13.93 15.00 6.35
N PHE A 75 14.28 13.82 6.87
CA PHE A 75 13.36 12.71 7.16
C PHE A 75 12.68 12.07 5.94
N SER A 76 12.97 12.52 4.72
CA SER A 76 12.38 11.96 3.49
C SER A 76 12.67 10.45 3.32
N GLN A 77 13.68 9.92 4.00
CA GLN A 77 14.06 8.52 4.05
C GLN A 77 13.04 7.63 4.78
N SER A 78 12.04 8.19 5.48
CA SER A 78 10.87 7.42 5.94
C SER A 78 10.04 6.85 4.76
N PHE A 79 10.16 7.44 3.58
CA PHE A 79 9.47 7.00 2.37
C PHE A 79 10.37 6.11 1.51
N PHE A 80 9.85 4.95 1.15
CA PHE A 80 10.56 3.93 0.40
C PHE A 80 10.75 4.33 -1.08
N PRO A 81 11.81 3.85 -1.74
CA PRO A 81 12.31 4.46 -2.97
C PRO A 81 11.54 4.08 -4.23
N VAL A 82 10.93 2.89 -4.29
CA VAL A 82 10.45 2.33 -5.57
C VAL A 82 9.39 3.22 -6.24
N TYR A 83 8.37 3.65 -5.48
CA TYR A 83 7.29 4.44 -6.05
C TYR A 83 7.75 5.82 -6.60
N PRO A 84 8.47 6.67 -5.85
CA PRO A 84 8.97 7.93 -6.39
C PRO A 84 9.98 7.72 -7.54
N LEU A 85 10.79 6.65 -7.52
CA LEU A 85 11.67 6.31 -8.64
C LEU A 85 10.88 5.95 -9.91
N LEU A 86 9.76 5.23 -9.79
CA LEU A 86 8.90 4.93 -10.93
C LEU A 86 8.22 6.19 -11.47
N ILE A 87 7.76 7.10 -10.60
CA ILE A 87 7.25 8.41 -11.04
C ILE A 87 8.36 9.14 -11.81
N LYS A 88 9.57 9.23 -11.27
CA LYS A 88 10.69 9.90 -11.95
C LYS A 88 11.02 9.27 -13.29
N PHE A 89 11.09 7.94 -13.35
CA PHE A 89 11.50 7.19 -14.54
C PHE A 89 10.45 7.28 -15.66
N PHE A 90 9.16 7.24 -15.33
CA PHE A 90 8.07 7.31 -16.31
C PHE A 90 7.55 8.74 -16.55
N ASN A 91 8.17 9.76 -15.96
CA ASN A 91 7.79 11.15 -16.20
C ASN A 91 8.40 11.66 -17.52
N PHE A 92 7.70 11.39 -18.62
CA PHE A 92 8.06 11.85 -19.96
C PHE A 92 7.30 13.10 -20.40
N LEU A 93 6.47 13.69 -19.51
CA LEU A 93 5.71 14.88 -19.84
C LEU A 93 6.64 16.11 -19.95
N PRO A 94 6.33 17.07 -20.84
CA PRO A 94 7.07 18.32 -20.91
C PRO A 94 7.09 19.03 -19.55
N LYS A 95 8.27 19.51 -19.16
CA LYS A 95 8.45 20.34 -17.96
C LYS A 95 8.19 21.79 -18.29
N ASP A 96 7.65 22.53 -17.34
CA ASP A 96 7.41 23.96 -17.52
C ASP A 96 8.69 24.73 -17.18
N PRO A 97 9.37 25.38 -18.15
CA PRO A 97 10.59 26.12 -17.90
C PRO A 97 10.39 27.36 -17.02
N ALA A 98 9.14 27.82 -16.83
CA ALA A 98 8.83 28.97 -15.97
C ALA A 98 8.78 28.59 -14.48
N ILE A 99 8.74 27.29 -14.14
CA ILE A 99 8.65 26.82 -12.76
C ILE A 99 10.05 26.73 -12.14
N ASP A 100 10.27 27.44 -11.04
CA ASP A 100 11.47 27.25 -10.20
C ASP A 100 11.41 25.88 -9.51
N THR A 101 12.04 24.88 -10.12
CA THR A 101 12.06 23.50 -9.61
C THR A 101 12.83 23.33 -8.30
N ARG A 102 13.50 24.37 -7.79
CA ARG A 102 14.11 24.34 -6.44
C ARG A 102 13.06 24.58 -5.37
N THR A 103 12.07 25.42 -5.65
CA THR A 103 11.00 25.76 -4.71
C THR A 103 9.78 24.89 -4.94
N PHE A 104 9.37 24.72 -6.20
CA PHE A 104 8.12 24.09 -6.58
C PHE A 104 8.32 22.70 -7.17
N VAL A 105 7.32 21.84 -7.03
CA VAL A 105 7.27 20.59 -7.79
C VAL A 105 6.66 20.87 -9.16
N ASP A 106 7.34 20.44 -10.21
CA ASP A 106 6.84 20.51 -11.57
C ASP A 106 5.56 19.65 -11.71
N PRO A 107 4.45 20.20 -12.26
CA PRO A 107 3.18 19.52 -12.40
C PRO A 107 3.24 18.16 -13.10
N SER A 108 4.22 17.95 -13.98
CA SER A 108 4.45 16.67 -14.67
C SER A 108 4.56 15.48 -13.71
N TYR A 109 5.15 15.67 -12.52
CA TYR A 109 5.26 14.64 -11.49
C TYR A 109 3.90 14.29 -10.88
N PHE A 110 3.02 15.28 -10.69
CA PHE A 110 1.67 15.05 -10.18
C PHE A 110 0.84 14.21 -11.15
N TYR A 111 0.85 14.59 -12.44
CA TYR A 111 0.15 13.85 -13.48
C TYR A 111 0.67 12.42 -13.63
N THR A 112 1.99 12.26 -13.68
CA THR A 112 2.63 10.94 -13.76
C THR A 112 2.28 10.07 -12.55
N GLY A 113 2.35 10.64 -11.34
CA GLY A 113 1.97 9.95 -10.10
C GLY A 113 0.52 9.49 -10.11
N LEU A 114 -0.42 10.34 -10.51
CA LEU A 114 -1.83 9.96 -10.62
C LEU A 114 -2.05 8.84 -11.63
N ILE A 115 -1.46 8.94 -12.82
CA ILE A 115 -1.59 7.92 -13.86
C ILE A 115 -1.04 6.59 -13.34
N LEU A 116 0.18 6.58 -12.78
CA LEU A 116 0.81 5.38 -12.27
C LEU A 116 0.01 4.73 -11.14
N SER A 117 -0.46 5.49 -10.13
CA SER A 117 -1.30 4.95 -9.06
C SER A 117 -2.53 4.21 -9.58
N ASN A 118 -3.21 4.80 -10.57
CA ASN A 118 -4.40 4.22 -11.16
C ASN A 118 -4.09 2.99 -12.03
N LEU A 119 -2.97 2.99 -12.77
CA LEU A 119 -2.50 1.83 -13.52
C LEU A 119 -2.10 0.68 -12.59
N PHE A 120 -1.40 0.97 -11.50
CA PHE A 120 -1.04 -0.04 -10.50
C PHE A 120 -2.28 -0.60 -9.81
N PHE A 121 -3.28 0.24 -9.49
CA PHE A 121 -4.51 -0.25 -8.90
C PHE A 121 -5.28 -1.17 -9.86
N LEU A 122 -5.37 -0.80 -11.14
CA LEU A 122 -5.96 -1.68 -12.15
C LEU A 122 -5.18 -3.01 -12.26
N GLY A 123 -3.85 -2.95 -12.23
CA GLY A 123 -2.98 -4.13 -12.16
C GLY A 123 -3.27 -5.00 -10.95
N PHE A 124 -3.44 -4.39 -9.77
CA PHE A 124 -3.83 -5.08 -8.55
C PHE A 124 -5.18 -5.79 -8.73
N LEU A 125 -6.22 -5.13 -9.23
CA LEU A 125 -7.54 -5.76 -9.44
C LEU A 125 -7.43 -6.99 -10.35
N VAL A 126 -6.58 -6.93 -11.38
CA VAL A 126 -6.33 -8.07 -12.28
C VAL A 126 -5.64 -9.22 -11.56
N PHE A 127 -4.55 -8.96 -10.83
CA PHE A 127 -3.83 -10.03 -10.13
C PHE A 127 -4.60 -10.58 -8.93
N PHE A 128 -5.35 -9.73 -8.23
CA PHE A 128 -6.23 -10.14 -7.15
C PHE A 128 -7.35 -11.05 -7.66
N TYR A 129 -8.01 -10.69 -8.77
CA TYR A 129 -8.98 -11.58 -9.41
C TYR A 129 -8.36 -12.92 -9.82
N LYS A 130 -7.18 -12.89 -10.46
CA LYS A 130 -6.46 -14.11 -10.87
C LYS A 130 -6.10 -15.00 -9.69
N LEU A 131 -5.65 -14.41 -8.58
CA LEU A 131 -5.31 -15.11 -7.35
C LEU A 131 -6.55 -15.77 -6.73
N LEU A 132 -7.66 -15.03 -6.57
CA LEU A 132 -8.91 -15.56 -6.05
C LEU A 132 -9.47 -16.70 -6.92
N LYS A 133 -9.28 -16.61 -8.25
CA LYS A 133 -9.71 -17.64 -9.19
C LYS A 133 -8.97 -18.97 -9.05
N LEU A 134 -7.85 -19.03 -8.32
CA LEU A 134 -7.17 -20.29 -8.02
C LEU A 134 -7.98 -21.17 -7.05
N ASP A 135 -8.69 -20.55 -6.09
CA ASP A 135 -9.36 -21.28 -5.01
C ASP A 135 -10.88 -21.12 -4.98
N TYR A 136 -11.40 -20.06 -5.60
CA TYR A 136 -12.79 -19.66 -5.45
C TYR A 136 -13.55 -19.57 -6.79
N SER A 137 -14.87 -19.66 -6.67
CA SER A 137 -15.78 -19.48 -7.80
C SER A 137 -15.68 -18.06 -8.37
N GLU A 138 -16.07 -17.90 -9.64
CA GLU A 138 -16.09 -16.60 -10.29
C GLU A 138 -16.99 -15.59 -9.57
N LYS A 139 -18.10 -16.06 -8.98
CA LYS A 139 -19.01 -15.22 -8.18
C LYS A 139 -18.30 -14.59 -6.99
N ILE A 140 -17.53 -15.39 -6.24
CA ILE A 140 -16.77 -14.92 -5.08
C ILE A 140 -15.69 -13.93 -5.55
N ALA A 141 -14.91 -14.28 -6.58
CA ALA A 141 -13.87 -13.39 -7.09
C ALA A 141 -14.41 -12.02 -7.55
N ARG A 142 -15.55 -12.00 -8.24
CA ARG A 142 -16.20 -10.74 -8.66
C ARG A 142 -16.73 -9.93 -7.48
N LEU A 143 -17.33 -10.59 -6.48
CA LEU A 143 -17.82 -9.92 -5.28
C LEU A 143 -16.66 -9.30 -4.49
N SER A 144 -15.53 -10.01 -4.32
CA SER A 144 -14.35 -9.48 -3.65
C SER A 144 -13.80 -8.22 -4.32
N LEU A 145 -13.82 -8.14 -5.66
CA LEU A 145 -13.45 -6.91 -6.37
C LEU A 145 -14.37 -5.74 -6.04
N ILE A 146 -15.68 -5.97 -6.00
CA ILE A 146 -16.65 -4.94 -5.62
C ILE A 146 -16.38 -4.48 -4.18
N LEU A 147 -16.19 -5.42 -3.25
CA LEU A 147 -15.90 -5.12 -1.84
C LEU A 147 -14.65 -4.26 -1.66
N VAL A 148 -13.57 -4.55 -2.40
CA VAL A 148 -12.36 -3.72 -2.40
C VAL A 148 -12.63 -2.29 -2.89
N LEU A 149 -13.47 -2.13 -3.91
CA LEU A 149 -13.77 -0.82 -4.49
C LEU A 149 -14.72 0.01 -3.61
N VAL A 150 -15.69 -0.61 -2.95
CA VAL A 150 -16.63 0.09 -2.05
C VAL A 150 -16.09 0.27 -0.63
N PHE A 151 -14.95 -0.34 -0.31
CA PHE A 151 -14.30 -0.18 0.99
C PHE A 151 -14.08 1.32 1.28
N PRO A 152 -14.44 1.84 2.48
CA PRO A 152 -14.48 3.28 2.72
C PRO A 152 -13.18 4.04 2.43
N THR A 153 -12.03 3.38 2.57
CA THR A 153 -10.70 3.98 2.32
C THR A 153 -10.12 3.62 0.95
N SER A 154 -10.92 3.03 0.05
CA SER A 154 -10.48 2.64 -1.29
C SER A 154 -9.93 3.82 -2.10
N PHE A 155 -10.33 5.06 -1.78
CA PHE A 155 -9.81 6.26 -2.44
C PHE A 155 -8.28 6.40 -2.36
N TYR A 156 -7.62 5.84 -1.34
CA TYR A 156 -6.15 5.81 -1.28
C TYR A 156 -5.52 5.06 -2.46
N PHE A 157 -6.24 4.10 -3.05
CA PHE A 157 -5.74 3.38 -4.22
C PHE A 157 -5.67 4.26 -5.47
N GLY A 158 -6.41 5.36 -5.51
CA GLY A 158 -6.39 6.35 -6.59
C GLY A 158 -5.58 7.60 -6.27
N SER A 159 -4.93 7.64 -5.11
CA SER A 159 -4.07 8.74 -4.66
C SER A 159 -2.60 8.44 -4.97
N ILE A 160 -1.75 9.46 -4.95
CA ILE A 160 -0.31 9.39 -5.26
C ILE A 160 0.45 8.76 -4.08
N TYR A 161 0.12 7.52 -3.74
CA TYR A 161 0.73 6.76 -2.66
C TYR A 161 1.23 5.37 -3.14
N THR A 162 1.90 4.65 -2.24
CA THR A 162 2.51 3.35 -2.51
C THR A 162 1.54 2.16 -2.45
N GLU A 163 0.33 2.31 -1.89
CA GLU A 163 -0.60 1.21 -1.62
C GLU A 163 -0.93 0.41 -2.88
N SER A 164 -1.31 1.07 -3.97
CA SER A 164 -1.68 0.40 -5.22
C SER A 164 -0.53 -0.38 -5.85
N LEU A 165 0.67 0.20 -5.87
CA LEU A 165 1.88 -0.45 -6.34
C LEU A 165 2.21 -1.67 -5.47
N PHE A 166 2.22 -1.49 -4.15
CA PHE A 166 2.51 -2.55 -3.20
C PHE A 166 1.53 -3.72 -3.33
N LEU A 167 0.22 -3.44 -3.35
CA LEU A 167 -0.82 -4.44 -3.48
C LEU A 167 -0.73 -5.19 -4.82
N MET A 168 -0.44 -4.49 -5.92
CA MET A 168 -0.21 -5.12 -7.21
C MET A 168 0.98 -6.09 -7.16
N LEU A 169 2.12 -5.64 -6.64
CA LEU A 169 3.33 -6.45 -6.52
C LEU A 169 3.12 -7.66 -5.61
N ALA A 170 2.47 -7.48 -4.46
CA ALA A 170 2.18 -8.55 -3.52
C ALA A 170 1.19 -9.58 -4.08
N ALA A 171 0.09 -9.14 -4.70
CA ALA A 171 -0.87 -10.04 -5.33
C ALA A 171 -0.23 -10.80 -6.50
N ALA A 172 0.57 -10.12 -7.31
CA ALA A 172 1.28 -10.72 -8.42
C ALA A 172 2.36 -11.72 -7.95
N SER A 173 3.12 -11.37 -6.90
CA SER A 173 4.16 -12.25 -6.36
C SER A 173 3.56 -13.55 -5.84
N VAL A 174 2.49 -13.48 -5.04
CA VAL A 174 1.79 -14.67 -4.54
C VAL A 174 1.16 -15.47 -5.69
N TYR A 175 0.50 -14.81 -6.64
CA TYR A 175 -0.06 -15.49 -7.82
C TYR A 175 1.01 -16.25 -8.62
N TYR A 176 2.16 -15.63 -8.87
CA TYR A 176 3.25 -16.28 -9.60
C TYR A 176 3.92 -17.39 -8.80
N PHE A 177 4.00 -17.27 -7.48
CA PHE A 177 4.49 -18.34 -6.62
C PHE A 177 3.59 -19.57 -6.72
N ARG A 178 2.27 -19.37 -6.58
CA ARG A 178 1.26 -20.45 -6.66
C ARG A 178 1.09 -21.04 -8.07
N THR A 179 1.49 -20.31 -9.11
CA THR A 179 1.54 -20.80 -10.50
C THR A 179 2.94 -21.26 -10.92
N LYS A 180 3.80 -21.58 -9.96
CA LYS A 180 5.14 -22.19 -10.14
C LYS A 180 6.19 -21.34 -10.85
N LYS A 181 5.97 -20.02 -10.98
CA LYS A 181 6.95 -19.05 -11.50
C LYS A 181 7.73 -18.42 -10.34
N TYR A 182 8.41 -19.25 -9.56
CA TYR A 182 8.99 -18.89 -8.26
C TYR A 182 10.02 -17.76 -8.32
N ILE A 183 10.88 -17.73 -9.34
CA ILE A 183 11.90 -16.67 -9.48
C ILE A 183 11.22 -15.33 -9.75
N LEU A 184 10.26 -15.27 -10.67
CA LEU A 184 9.49 -14.05 -10.94
C LEU A 184 8.72 -13.59 -9.70
N ALA A 185 8.14 -14.53 -8.95
CA ALA A 185 7.50 -14.24 -7.66
C ALA A 185 8.48 -13.59 -6.67
N GLY A 186 9.69 -14.14 -6.55
CA GLY A 186 10.76 -13.59 -5.72
C GLY A 186 11.21 -12.19 -6.14
N ILE A 187 11.37 -11.94 -7.45
CA ILE A 187 11.71 -10.62 -7.98
C ILE A 187 10.61 -9.60 -7.62
N LEU A 188 9.34 -9.95 -7.85
CA LEU A 188 8.23 -9.05 -7.50
C LEU A 188 8.12 -8.81 -5.99
N ALA A 189 8.38 -9.82 -5.18
CA ALA A 189 8.44 -9.69 -3.72
C ALA A 189 9.61 -8.80 -3.26
N ALA A 190 10.77 -8.88 -3.94
CA ALA A 190 11.90 -7.98 -3.72
C ALA A 190 11.50 -6.52 -3.99
N VAL A 191 10.86 -6.26 -5.13
CA VAL A 191 10.38 -4.90 -5.45
C VAL A 191 9.32 -4.46 -4.44
N ALA A 192 8.44 -5.36 -3.98
CA ALA A 192 7.43 -5.06 -2.96
C ALA A 192 8.07 -4.68 -1.61
N SER A 193 9.11 -5.39 -1.16
CA SER A 193 9.82 -5.08 0.10
C SER A 193 10.62 -3.77 0.02
N ALA A 194 11.08 -3.39 -1.18
CA ALA A 194 11.62 -2.06 -1.45
C ALA A 194 10.55 -0.98 -1.65
N THR A 195 9.27 -1.33 -1.74
CA THR A 195 8.16 -0.37 -1.86
C THR A 195 7.58 -0.02 -0.48
N ARG A 196 7.50 -1.00 0.44
CA ARG A 196 7.05 -0.82 1.83
C ARG A 196 7.69 -1.88 2.71
N ILE A 197 7.96 -1.53 3.98
CA ILE A 197 8.47 -2.48 4.99
C ILE A 197 7.60 -3.74 5.14
N VAL A 198 6.28 -3.61 4.94
CA VAL A 198 5.32 -4.73 5.01
C VAL A 198 5.63 -5.84 3.99
N GLY A 199 6.35 -5.55 2.91
CA GLY A 199 6.77 -6.55 1.94
C GLY A 199 7.68 -7.64 2.50
N ILE A 200 8.31 -7.41 3.67
CA ILE A 200 9.13 -8.43 4.37
C ILE A 200 8.30 -9.65 4.82
N PHE A 201 6.96 -9.54 4.87
CA PHE A 201 6.08 -10.64 5.24
C PHE A 201 5.69 -11.54 4.05
N ILE A 202 5.96 -11.14 2.79
CA ILE A 202 5.70 -12.00 1.62
C ILE A 202 6.50 -13.32 1.66
N PRO A 203 7.79 -13.36 2.06
CA PRO A 203 8.51 -14.61 2.29
C PRO A 203 7.78 -15.60 3.21
N VAL A 204 7.05 -15.10 4.23
CA VAL A 204 6.26 -15.95 5.13
C VAL A 204 5.13 -16.65 4.36
N ILE A 205 4.46 -15.92 3.46
CA ILE A 205 3.43 -16.50 2.58
C ILE A 205 4.04 -17.58 1.69
N PHE A 206 5.23 -17.33 1.11
CA PHE A 206 5.93 -18.34 0.31
C PHE A 206 6.28 -19.59 1.13
N LEU A 207 6.75 -19.43 2.36
CA LEU A 207 7.04 -20.54 3.27
C LEU A 207 5.78 -21.36 3.58
N ILE A 208 4.65 -20.71 3.84
CA ILE A 208 3.37 -21.38 4.07
C ILE A 208 2.97 -22.20 2.83
N GLU A 209 3.06 -21.61 1.64
CA GLU A 209 2.75 -22.30 0.37
C GLU A 209 3.70 -23.48 0.10
N MET A 210 4.99 -23.34 0.41
CA MET A 210 5.97 -24.43 0.31
C MET A 210 5.63 -25.57 1.28
N PHE A 211 5.24 -25.24 2.51
CA PHE A 211 4.88 -26.22 3.52
C PHE A 211 3.60 -26.98 3.16
N MET A 212 2.57 -26.27 2.69
CA MET A 212 1.29 -26.87 2.29
C MET A 212 1.44 -27.79 1.08
N ASN A 213 2.32 -27.44 0.13
CA ASN A 213 2.50 -28.19 -1.11
C ASN A 213 3.71 -29.13 -1.10
N ARG A 214 4.29 -29.45 0.07
CA ARG A 214 5.57 -30.18 0.22
C ARG A 214 5.59 -31.63 -0.31
N LYS A 215 4.45 -32.23 -0.62
CA LYS A 215 4.37 -33.64 -1.07
C LYS A 215 4.83 -33.76 -2.53
N ASN A 216 5.73 -34.69 -2.81
CA ASN A 216 6.23 -35.03 -4.16
C ASN A 216 6.87 -33.87 -4.95
N ILE A 217 7.49 -32.91 -4.28
CA ILE A 217 8.23 -31.82 -4.94
C ILE A 217 9.55 -32.34 -5.52
N LYS A 218 9.82 -32.05 -6.80
CA LYS A 218 11.10 -32.34 -7.44
C LYS A 218 12.20 -31.41 -6.90
N VAL A 219 13.44 -31.90 -6.76
CA VAL A 219 14.59 -31.10 -6.27
C VAL A 219 14.76 -29.77 -7.03
N LYS A 220 14.60 -29.78 -8.36
CA LYS A 220 14.68 -28.57 -9.20
C LYS A 220 13.59 -27.53 -8.84
N GLU A 221 12.39 -28.00 -8.52
CA GLU A 221 11.27 -27.14 -8.12
C GLU A 221 11.54 -26.53 -6.73
N LEU A 222 12.03 -27.34 -5.78
CA LEU A 222 12.43 -26.87 -4.46
C LEU A 222 13.56 -25.82 -4.53
N ALA A 223 14.58 -26.06 -5.36
CA ALA A 223 15.66 -25.09 -5.58
C ALA A 223 15.12 -23.76 -6.14
N SER A 224 14.20 -23.81 -7.10
CA SER A 224 13.57 -22.60 -7.64
C SER A 224 12.70 -21.87 -6.62
N GLN A 225 11.99 -22.60 -5.75
CA GLN A 225 11.24 -22.03 -4.62
C GLN A 225 12.18 -21.32 -3.63
N ALA A 226 13.28 -21.97 -3.27
CA ALA A 226 14.30 -21.39 -2.37
C ALA A 226 14.91 -20.11 -2.95
N VAL A 227 15.22 -20.07 -4.26
CA VAL A 227 15.66 -18.85 -4.93
C VAL A 227 14.60 -17.75 -4.82
N GLY A 228 13.34 -18.05 -5.15
CA GLY A 228 12.25 -17.08 -5.03
C GLY A 228 12.09 -16.52 -3.60
N LEU A 229 12.19 -17.39 -2.60
CA LEU A 229 12.15 -17.04 -1.19
C LEU A 229 13.30 -16.11 -0.78
N LEU A 230 14.53 -16.44 -1.17
CA LEU A 230 15.72 -15.67 -0.82
C LEU A 230 15.79 -14.32 -1.55
N LEU A 231 15.18 -14.19 -2.73
CA LEU A 231 15.08 -12.92 -3.45
C LEU A 231 14.14 -11.93 -2.74
N ALA A 232 13.05 -12.40 -2.13
CA ALA A 232 12.00 -11.56 -1.58
C ALA A 232 12.45 -10.46 -0.58
N PRO A 233 13.38 -10.70 0.36
CA PRO A 233 13.88 -9.64 1.25
C PRO A 233 14.94 -8.72 0.60
N LEU A 234 15.49 -9.06 -0.57
CA LEU A 234 16.64 -8.34 -1.12
C LEU A 234 16.35 -6.87 -1.44
N GLY A 235 15.13 -6.52 -1.83
CA GLY A 235 14.80 -5.12 -2.11
C GLY A 235 14.94 -4.22 -0.89
N LEU A 236 14.46 -4.66 0.27
CA LEU A 236 14.68 -3.96 1.53
C LEU A 236 16.18 -3.90 1.87
N ILE A 237 16.91 -5.01 1.73
CA ILE A 237 18.35 -5.05 2.03
C ILE A 237 19.13 -4.06 1.15
N VAL A 238 18.82 -3.99 -0.14
CA VAL A 238 19.42 -3.02 -1.07
C VAL A 238 19.11 -1.59 -0.63
N TYR A 239 17.87 -1.31 -0.21
CA TYR A 239 17.51 0.01 0.28
C TYR A 239 18.24 0.36 1.59
N MET A 240 18.33 -0.56 2.55
CA MET A 240 19.08 -0.37 3.79
C MET A 240 20.56 -0.12 3.52
N TYR A 241 21.16 -0.85 2.58
CA TYR A 241 22.54 -0.62 2.15
C TYR A 241 22.72 0.76 1.53
N TYR A 242 21.79 1.17 0.65
CA TYR A 242 21.77 2.53 0.10
C TYR A 242 21.70 3.59 1.21
N LEU A 243 20.85 3.40 2.21
CA LEU A 243 20.74 4.33 3.33
C LEU A 243 22.04 4.43 4.13
N ASN A 244 22.67 3.29 4.45
CA ASN A 244 23.94 3.29 5.15
C ASN A 244 25.07 3.96 4.35
N ARG A 245 25.14 3.71 3.03
CA ARG A 245 26.19 4.29 2.18
C ARG A 245 26.07 5.80 1.99
N ASN A 246 24.85 6.34 1.95
CA ASN A 246 24.61 7.75 1.67
C ASN A 246 24.34 8.60 2.93
N PHE A 247 23.86 7.98 4.00
CA PHE A 247 23.41 8.68 5.21
C PHE A 247 23.98 8.10 6.52
N GLY A 248 24.73 6.98 6.47
CA GLY A 248 25.40 6.40 7.63
C GLY A 248 24.49 5.60 8.59
N ASP A 249 23.24 5.31 8.21
CA ASP A 249 22.29 4.56 9.04
C ASP A 249 21.44 3.58 8.20
N PHE A 250 21.58 2.27 8.45
CA PHE A 250 20.83 1.21 7.78
C PHE A 250 19.31 1.28 8.04
N LEU A 251 18.90 1.79 9.20
CA LEU A 251 17.52 1.82 9.67
C LEU A 251 16.95 3.26 9.65
N LEU A 252 17.54 4.14 8.83
CA LEU A 252 17.13 5.53 8.76
C LEU A 252 15.64 5.70 8.42
N PHE A 253 15.06 4.78 7.66
CA PHE A 253 13.61 4.77 7.36
C PHE A 253 12.72 4.55 8.59
N LEU A 254 13.24 3.93 9.65
CA LEU A 254 12.57 3.80 10.96
C LEU A 254 12.93 4.97 11.88
N ASN A 255 14.21 5.33 11.93
CA ASN A 255 14.74 6.36 12.83
C ASN A 255 14.27 7.77 12.46
N SER A 256 13.86 8.00 11.21
CA SER A 256 13.30 9.28 10.76
C SER A 256 11.82 9.49 11.09
N GLN A 257 11.08 8.43 11.44
CA GLN A 257 9.64 8.49 11.72
C GLN A 257 9.23 9.44 12.87
N PRO A 258 9.97 9.51 14.00
CA PRO A 258 9.65 10.47 15.07
C PRO A 258 9.72 11.93 14.62
N GLY A 259 10.54 12.23 13.61
CA GLY A 259 10.75 13.57 13.08
C GLY A 259 9.53 14.19 12.39
N PHE A 260 8.57 13.37 11.94
CA PHE A 260 7.33 13.86 11.33
C PHE A 260 6.30 14.39 12.34
N GLY A 261 6.52 14.22 13.64
CA GLY A 261 5.63 14.72 14.69
C GLY A 261 4.29 13.98 14.72
N ALA A 262 4.06 13.19 15.78
CA ALA A 262 2.76 12.59 16.13
C ALA A 262 2.82 11.79 17.46
N GLY A 263 3.89 11.91 18.25
CA GLY A 263 4.16 10.97 19.35
C GLY A 263 4.28 9.52 18.88
N ARG A 264 4.62 9.30 17.59
CA ARG A 264 4.84 7.97 17.02
C ARG A 264 6.08 7.38 17.68
N SER A 265 5.89 6.30 18.42
CA SER A 265 7.01 5.53 18.98
C SER A 265 7.60 4.65 17.89
N SER A 266 8.86 4.89 17.52
CA SER A 266 9.63 3.98 16.66
C SER A 266 10.43 2.94 17.46
N GLN A 267 10.49 3.09 18.79
CA GLN A 267 11.41 2.32 19.65
C GLN A 267 10.71 1.52 20.77
N ALA A 268 9.47 1.84 21.13
CA ALA A 268 8.71 1.09 22.13
C ALA A 268 7.75 0.12 21.45
N TYR A 269 7.87 -1.18 21.75
CA TYR A 269 6.86 -2.18 21.41
C TYR A 269 5.52 -1.77 22.02
N ILE A 270 4.52 -1.54 21.17
CA ILE A 270 3.16 -1.24 21.62
C ILE A 270 2.45 -2.57 21.83
N LEU A 271 2.28 -2.96 23.09
CA LEU A 271 1.62 -4.21 23.44
C LEU A 271 0.10 -4.05 23.39
N LEU A 272 -0.62 -5.13 23.05
CA LEU A 272 -2.09 -5.11 22.96
C LEU A 272 -2.78 -4.58 24.24
N PRO A 273 -2.34 -4.93 25.47
CA PRO A 273 -2.90 -4.33 26.69
C PRO A 273 -2.75 -2.81 26.75
N GLN A 274 -1.63 -2.25 26.25
CA GLN A 274 -1.42 -0.81 26.19
C GLN A 274 -2.39 -0.16 25.20
N VAL A 275 -2.68 -0.81 24.07
CA VAL A 275 -3.67 -0.35 23.09
C VAL A 275 -5.07 -0.31 23.72
N ILE A 276 -5.47 -1.39 24.39
CA ILE A 276 -6.77 -1.48 25.09
C ILE A 276 -6.89 -0.38 26.14
N PHE A 277 -5.87 -0.21 26.99
CA PHE A 277 -5.85 0.85 28.01
C PHE A 277 -5.97 2.25 27.38
N ARG A 278 -5.31 2.48 26.23
CA ARG A 278 -5.37 3.77 25.53
C ARG A 278 -6.79 4.05 25.03
N TYR A 279 -7.50 3.06 24.49
CA TYR A 279 -8.91 3.22 24.10
C TYR A 279 -9.82 3.47 25.29
N ILE A 280 -9.66 2.73 26.39
CA ILE A 280 -10.41 2.97 27.63
C ILE A 280 -10.21 4.42 28.09
N LYS A 281 -8.94 4.87 28.16
CA LYS A 281 -8.62 6.25 28.51
C LYS A 281 -9.29 7.24 27.57
N MET A 282 -9.23 7.04 26.25
CA MET A 282 -9.88 7.91 25.27
C MET A 282 -11.40 7.97 25.46
N PHE A 283 -12.07 6.84 25.73
CA PHE A 283 -13.52 6.85 26.00
C PHE A 283 -13.90 7.53 27.31
N LEU A 284 -13.02 7.54 28.30
CA LEU A 284 -13.23 8.22 29.57
C LEU A 284 -12.92 9.72 29.51
N THR A 285 -11.90 10.13 28.75
CA THR A 285 -11.39 11.52 28.78
C THR A 285 -11.83 12.38 27.59
N VAL A 286 -12.20 11.80 26.46
CA VAL A 286 -12.63 12.55 25.27
C VAL A 286 -14.13 12.87 25.35
N LYS A 287 -14.47 14.14 25.07
CA LYS A 287 -15.86 14.65 25.05
C LYS A 287 -16.79 13.72 24.27
N PHE A 288 -17.94 13.42 24.86
CA PHE A 288 -18.90 12.44 24.33
C PHE A 288 -19.38 12.75 22.89
N ASN A 289 -19.65 14.03 22.58
CA ASN A 289 -20.11 14.47 21.25
C ASN A 289 -18.99 15.03 20.35
N GLY A 290 -17.73 14.75 20.67
CA GLY A 290 -16.60 15.21 19.86
C GLY A 290 -16.33 14.31 18.65
N LYS A 291 -15.98 14.90 17.49
CA LYS A 291 -15.51 14.17 16.30
C LYS A 291 -14.41 13.15 16.64
N SER A 292 -13.51 13.51 17.56
CA SER A 292 -12.43 12.64 18.03
C SER A 292 -12.93 11.36 18.71
N ARG A 293 -14.04 11.38 19.46
CA ARG A 293 -14.59 10.18 20.11
C ARG A 293 -15.22 9.24 19.09
N PHE A 294 -15.90 9.80 18.08
CA PHE A 294 -16.42 9.01 16.96
C PHE A 294 -15.29 8.32 16.19
N SER A 295 -14.20 9.04 15.91
CA SER A 295 -12.99 8.45 15.32
C SER A 295 -12.41 7.34 16.20
N SER A 296 -12.22 7.56 17.51
CA SER A 296 -11.71 6.52 18.42
C SER A 296 -12.63 5.30 18.53
N PHE A 297 -13.95 5.50 18.46
CA PHE A 297 -14.91 4.40 18.44
C PHE A 297 -14.75 3.55 17.18
N LEU A 298 -14.74 4.20 16.00
CA LEU A 298 -14.52 3.50 14.73
C LEU A 298 -13.19 2.73 14.74
N GLU A 299 -12.10 3.38 15.13
CA GLU A 299 -10.78 2.75 15.22
C GLU A 299 -10.78 1.52 16.14
N CYS A 300 -11.42 1.62 17.32
CA CYS A 300 -11.54 0.51 18.26
C CYS A 300 -12.37 -0.64 17.69
N SER A 301 -13.54 -0.35 17.11
CA SER A 301 -14.42 -1.36 16.52
C SER A 301 -13.75 -2.11 15.37
N PHE A 302 -13.06 -1.39 14.48
CA PHE A 302 -12.28 -2.02 13.41
C PHE A 302 -11.12 -2.83 13.96
N GLY A 303 -10.42 -2.33 14.98
CA GLY A 303 -9.36 -3.07 15.66
C GLY A 303 -9.85 -4.40 16.21
N ILE A 304 -10.95 -4.41 16.96
CA ILE A 304 -11.54 -5.64 17.52
C ILE A 304 -11.86 -6.65 16.42
N TYR A 305 -12.53 -6.21 15.34
CA TYR A 305 -12.87 -7.06 14.21
C TYR A 305 -11.63 -7.71 13.57
N PHE A 306 -10.58 -6.90 13.30
CA PHE A 306 -9.35 -7.38 12.68
C PHE A 306 -8.51 -8.29 13.58
N TYR A 307 -8.60 -8.16 14.90
CA TYR A 307 -7.89 -9.06 15.82
C TYR A 307 -8.65 -10.37 16.07
N SER A 308 -9.97 -10.41 15.89
CA SER A 308 -10.76 -11.65 15.98
C SER A 308 -10.63 -12.56 14.75
N ASP A 309 -10.51 -12.00 13.54
CA ASP A 309 -10.54 -12.77 12.29
C ASP A 309 -9.32 -13.70 12.05
N PRO A 310 -8.05 -13.29 12.31
CA PRO A 310 -6.89 -14.16 12.14
C PRO A 310 -6.91 -15.37 13.07
N LEU A 311 -7.46 -15.24 14.28
CA LEU A 311 -7.63 -16.36 15.21
C LEU A 311 -8.63 -17.38 14.66
N ILE A 312 -9.73 -16.90 14.06
CA ILE A 312 -10.71 -17.74 13.38
C ILE A 312 -10.09 -18.41 12.15
N LEU A 313 -9.34 -17.66 11.33
CA LEU A 313 -8.70 -18.20 10.13
C LEU A 313 -7.64 -19.26 10.46
N VAL A 314 -6.75 -18.99 11.42
CA VAL A 314 -5.74 -19.94 11.87
C VAL A 314 -6.40 -21.20 12.43
N SER A 315 -7.46 -21.06 13.24
CA SER A 315 -8.22 -22.22 13.76
C SER A 315 -8.84 -23.07 12.63
N SER A 316 -9.36 -22.44 11.58
CA SER A 316 -9.95 -23.13 10.44
C SER A 316 -8.92 -23.85 9.55
N LEU A 317 -7.71 -23.30 9.41
CA LEU A 317 -6.60 -23.92 8.67
C LEU A 317 -6.09 -25.18 9.37
N PHE A 318 -6.05 -25.19 10.71
CA PHE A 318 -5.70 -26.38 11.48
C PHE A 318 -6.78 -27.46 11.40
N GLN A 319 -8.07 -27.08 11.43
CA GLN A 319 -9.17 -28.03 11.29
C GLN A 319 -9.19 -28.74 9.93
N LYS A 320 -8.95 -28.00 8.83
CA LYS A 320 -8.95 -28.57 7.47
C LYS A 320 -7.83 -29.60 7.26
N ASN A 321 -6.64 -29.35 7.82
CA ASN A 321 -5.54 -30.31 7.78
C ASN A 321 -5.82 -31.56 8.62
N GLN A 322 -6.52 -31.44 9.75
CA GLN A 322 -6.91 -32.60 10.57
C GLN A 322 -7.91 -33.49 9.84
N THR A 323 -8.84 -32.92 9.07
CA THR A 323 -9.82 -33.71 8.29
C THR A 323 -9.17 -34.47 7.14
N GLU A 324 -8.14 -33.90 6.50
CA GLU A 324 -7.35 -34.57 5.46
C GLU A 324 -6.41 -35.65 6.04
N LEU A 325 -5.95 -35.49 7.29
CA LEU A 325 -5.13 -36.47 8.01
C LEU A 325 -5.94 -37.64 8.59
N SER A 326 -7.24 -37.45 8.85
CA SER A 326 -8.15 -38.53 9.32
C SER A 326 -8.75 -39.38 8.20
N MET A 327 -8.50 -39.02 6.93
CA MET A 327 -8.95 -39.77 5.75
C MET A 327 -7.82 -40.55 5.06
N VAL A 328 -6.65 -40.62 5.68
CA VAL A 328 -5.50 -41.48 5.33
C VAL A 328 -5.29 -42.46 6.47
#